data_AF-A0A3D0JTC2-F1
#
_entry.id   AF-A0A3D0JTC2-F1
#
_cell.length_a   1.000
_cell.length_b   1.000
_cell.length_c   1.000
_cell.angle_alpha   90.00
_cell.angle_beta   90.00
_cell.angle_gamma   90.00
#
_symmetry.space_group_name_H-M   'P 1'
#
loop_
_entity.id
_entity.type
_entity.pdbx_description
1 polymer ?
#
loop_
_entity_poly.entity_id
_entity_poly.type
_entity_poly.pdbx_seq_one_letter_code
_entity_poly.pdbx_strand_id
1 'polypeptide(L)'
;MKKLLALLVMLLAAAAGYLALTPSPIDPLPWDAAPAPEMTGVLEPNDTLMKAELLARGQVHGPEDTAVDGQGRVYAGLHDGRIVRVQEDDSLETFVDTGGRPLGMNFDADGNLIVADAYKGLLSIDPQGAIKVLTTEADGLPFAFTDDLDIASDGTIYFSDASSRFEQPDYLLDLLEARPHGRLLSYNPASGETRVLLDGLYFANGVALSANEDFVLVNETYRYRITRYWLKGDKVGQHDIFIDNLPGLPDNLQGDRKGTFWVALPTPRKADADFLHRHPWLKAQLAKLPRALWPKAIPYGFAIALDEQGNIVRSLHDTSGTHLRMVTSVKPVGDYLYFGSLDNDRIGKLQIH
;
A
#
# COMPACT_ATOMS: atom_id res chain seq x y z
N MET A 1 11.32 -29.04 40.10
CA MET A 1 10.02 -28.31 40.14
C MET A 1 10.11 -26.95 40.84
N LYS A 2 10.46 -26.84 42.13
CA LYS A 2 10.51 -25.53 42.84
C LYS A 2 11.47 -24.49 42.23
N LYS A 3 12.67 -24.90 41.80
CA LYS A 3 13.65 -24.01 41.13
C LYS A 3 13.17 -23.51 39.76
N LEU A 4 12.45 -24.35 39.01
CA LEU A 4 11.91 -24.00 37.70
C LEU A 4 10.76 -22.99 37.83
N LEU A 5 9.89 -23.21 38.83
CA LEU A 5 8.81 -22.28 39.17
C LEU A 5 9.36 -20.92 39.62
N ALA A 6 10.39 -20.90 40.46
CA ALA A 6 11.03 -19.67 40.91
C ALA A 6 11.66 -18.89 39.73
N LEU A 7 12.35 -19.59 38.81
CA LEU A 7 12.90 -18.97 37.61
C LEU A 7 11.80 -18.36 36.73
N LEU A 8 10.69 -19.08 36.52
CA LEU A 8 9.56 -18.59 35.73
C LEU A 8 8.95 -17.32 36.36
N VAL A 9 8.75 -17.32 37.68
CA VAL A 9 8.23 -16.14 38.40
C VAL A 9 9.18 -14.95 38.27
N MET A 10 10.50 -15.16 38.39
CA MET A 10 11.48 -14.09 38.19
C MET A 10 11.44 -13.53 36.76
N LEU A 11 11.33 -14.39 35.74
CA LEU A 11 11.23 -13.95 34.34
C LEU A 11 9.95 -13.16 34.08
N LEU A 12 8.82 -13.60 34.63
CA LEU A 12 7.55 -12.88 34.51
C LEU A 12 7.59 -11.53 35.24
N ALA A 13 8.19 -11.47 36.44
CA ALA A 13 8.37 -10.22 37.17
C ALA A 13 9.30 -9.25 36.42
N ALA A 14 10.40 -9.75 35.84
CA ALA A 14 11.29 -8.95 35.01
C ALA A 14 10.60 -8.43 33.75
N ALA A 15 9.80 -9.26 33.07
CA ALA A 15 9.02 -8.85 31.90
C ALA A 15 7.95 -7.80 32.27
N ALA A 16 7.24 -7.99 33.37
CA ALA A 16 6.27 -7.02 33.87
C ALA A 16 6.94 -5.69 34.25
N GLY A 17 8.10 -5.75 34.92
CA GLY A 17 8.91 -4.58 35.24
C GLY A 17 9.39 -3.84 33.98
N TYR A 18 9.85 -4.57 32.96
CA TYR A 18 10.23 -4.00 31.67
C TYR A 18 9.06 -3.27 31.01
N LEU A 19 7.89 -3.91 30.92
CA LEU A 19 6.70 -3.31 30.32
C LEU A 19 6.21 -2.07 31.08
N ALA A 20 6.31 -2.08 32.42
CA ALA A 20 5.89 -0.96 33.24
C ALA A 20 6.84 0.25 33.15
N LEU A 21 8.15 0.02 33.03
CA LEU A 21 9.17 1.08 33.10
C LEU A 21 9.60 1.61 31.73
N THR A 22 9.49 0.80 30.68
CA THR A 22 9.92 1.21 29.33
C THR A 22 8.83 2.09 28.70
N PRO A 23 9.14 3.30 28.21
CA PRO A 23 8.17 4.12 27.49
C PRO A 23 7.72 3.42 26.20
N SER A 24 6.49 3.67 25.78
CA SER A 24 6.02 3.16 24.48
C SER A 24 6.59 4.03 23.36
N PRO A 25 6.99 3.45 22.22
CA PRO A 25 7.43 4.23 21.05
C PRO A 25 6.25 4.93 20.32
N ILE A 26 5.02 4.64 20.72
CA ILE A 26 3.79 5.14 20.11
C ILE A 26 2.88 5.79 21.15
N ASP A 27 2.00 6.68 20.68
CA ASP A 27 0.91 7.29 21.45
C ASP A 27 -0.46 6.89 20.86
N PRO A 28 -0.94 5.68 21.17
CA PRO A 28 -2.01 5.05 20.40
C PRO A 28 -3.39 5.65 20.67
N LEU A 29 -4.15 5.92 19.61
CA LEU A 29 -5.56 6.30 19.70
C LEU A 29 -6.49 5.08 19.71
N PRO A 30 -7.58 5.09 20.49
CA PRO A 30 -8.60 4.06 20.38
C PRO A 30 -9.37 4.26 19.07
N TRP A 31 -9.75 3.16 18.44
CA TRP A 31 -10.69 3.19 17.33
C TRP A 31 -11.64 1.99 17.42
N ASP A 32 -12.92 2.27 17.27
CA ASP A 32 -13.98 1.26 17.21
C ASP A 32 -14.45 1.13 15.76
N ALA A 33 -13.88 0.16 15.07
CA ALA A 33 -14.23 -0.13 13.69
C ALA A 33 -15.62 -0.80 13.62
N ALA A 34 -16.41 -0.44 12.61
CA ALA A 34 -17.69 -1.11 12.34
C ALA A 34 -17.47 -2.62 12.12
N PRO A 35 -18.47 -3.49 12.38
CA PRO A 35 -18.31 -4.92 12.13
C PRO A 35 -17.84 -5.21 10.71
N ALA A 36 -16.85 -6.10 10.58
CA ALA A 36 -16.34 -6.50 9.27
C ALA A 36 -17.48 -7.02 8.38
N PRO A 37 -17.50 -6.66 7.08
CA PRO A 37 -18.50 -7.15 6.16
C PRO A 37 -18.42 -8.68 6.02
N GLU A 38 -19.57 -9.32 5.80
CA GLU A 38 -19.60 -10.75 5.54
C GLU A 38 -19.00 -11.07 4.16
N MET A 39 -18.21 -12.14 4.08
CA MET A 39 -17.58 -12.61 2.85
C MET A 39 -18.58 -13.44 2.02
N THR A 40 -19.63 -12.79 1.52
CA THR A 40 -20.73 -13.41 0.75
C THR A 40 -21.04 -12.60 -0.51
N GLY A 41 -21.79 -13.20 -1.45
CA GLY A 41 -22.17 -12.53 -2.70
C GLY A 41 -20.95 -12.15 -3.53
N VAL A 42 -20.79 -10.87 -3.86
CA VAL A 42 -19.63 -10.37 -4.61
C VAL A 42 -18.31 -10.59 -3.88
N LEU A 43 -18.31 -10.73 -2.54
CA LEU A 43 -17.13 -10.99 -1.71
C LEU A 43 -16.92 -12.47 -1.39
N GLU A 44 -17.73 -13.38 -1.94
CA GLU A 44 -17.61 -14.81 -1.66
C GLU A 44 -16.20 -15.32 -2.02
N PRO A 45 -15.50 -15.99 -1.08
CA PRO A 45 -14.16 -16.52 -1.34
C PRO A 45 -14.12 -17.42 -2.57
N ASN A 46 -13.13 -17.20 -3.41
CA ASN A 46 -12.88 -17.99 -4.62
C ASN A 46 -11.37 -18.26 -4.79
N ASP A 47 -10.96 -18.88 -5.89
CA ASP A 47 -9.54 -19.15 -6.17
C ASP A 47 -9.13 -18.58 -7.54
N THR A 48 -9.72 -17.45 -7.93
CA THR A 48 -9.45 -16.84 -9.24
C THR A 48 -7.98 -16.42 -9.38
N LEU A 49 -7.34 -15.95 -8.31
CA LEU A 49 -5.92 -15.56 -8.34
C LEU A 49 -4.99 -16.75 -8.58
N MET A 50 -5.41 -17.99 -8.29
CA MET A 50 -4.62 -19.19 -8.61
C MET A 50 -4.46 -19.42 -10.12
N LYS A 51 -5.25 -18.74 -10.96
CA LYS A 51 -5.15 -18.80 -12.42
C LYS A 51 -4.09 -17.85 -12.99
N ALA A 52 -3.49 -16.99 -12.16
CA ALA A 52 -2.48 -16.06 -12.61
C ALA A 52 -1.23 -16.81 -13.09
N GLU A 53 -0.67 -16.37 -14.21
CA GLU A 53 0.70 -16.67 -14.59
C GLU A 53 1.65 -16.07 -13.55
N LEU A 54 2.75 -16.76 -13.27
CA LEU A 54 3.75 -16.33 -12.30
C LEU A 54 5.03 -15.94 -13.03
N LEU A 55 5.32 -14.65 -13.07
CA LEU A 55 6.53 -14.10 -13.67
C LEU A 55 7.65 -14.02 -12.62
N ALA A 56 8.89 -14.17 -13.09
CA ALA A 56 10.13 -14.05 -12.34
C ALA A 56 10.18 -14.90 -11.06
N ARG A 57 9.52 -16.06 -11.08
CA ARG A 57 9.33 -16.89 -9.89
C ARG A 57 10.67 -17.38 -9.33
N GLY A 58 10.91 -17.12 -8.05
CA GLY A 58 12.14 -17.46 -7.33
C GLY A 58 13.33 -16.54 -7.64
N GLN A 59 13.12 -15.50 -8.46
CA GLN A 59 14.18 -14.58 -8.91
C GLN A 59 14.06 -13.20 -8.27
N VAL A 60 12.87 -12.81 -7.80
CA VAL A 60 12.60 -11.54 -7.12
C VAL A 60 12.31 -11.77 -5.63
N HIS A 61 12.33 -10.70 -4.85
CA HIS A 61 11.84 -10.71 -3.47
C HIS A 61 11.14 -9.39 -3.15
N GLY A 62 9.88 -9.49 -2.78
CA GLY A 62 9.02 -8.35 -2.47
C GLY A 62 8.83 -7.37 -3.64
N PRO A 63 8.39 -7.80 -4.84
CA PRO A 63 8.05 -6.90 -5.94
C PRO A 63 6.78 -6.12 -5.58
N GLU A 64 6.92 -4.95 -4.96
CA GLU A 64 5.80 -4.28 -4.29
C GLU A 64 4.74 -3.76 -5.27
N ASP A 65 5.16 -2.95 -6.22
CA ASP A 65 4.33 -2.46 -7.30
C ASP A 65 4.92 -2.84 -8.66
N THR A 66 4.04 -2.86 -9.66
CA THR A 66 4.37 -3.18 -11.04
C THR A 66 3.98 -2.06 -11.98
N ALA A 67 4.85 -1.75 -12.93
CA ALA A 67 4.55 -0.84 -14.03
C ALA A 67 4.76 -1.57 -15.36
N VAL A 68 3.97 -1.22 -16.37
CA VAL A 68 4.13 -1.75 -17.72
C VAL A 68 4.27 -0.59 -18.67
N ASP A 69 5.34 -0.61 -19.47
CA ASP A 69 5.59 0.47 -20.42
C ASP A 69 4.77 0.30 -21.73
N GLY A 70 4.90 1.28 -22.63
CA GLY A 70 4.22 1.25 -23.93
C GLY A 70 4.66 0.12 -24.87
N GLN A 71 5.73 -0.63 -24.54
CA GLN A 71 6.17 -1.82 -25.27
C GLN A 71 5.66 -3.12 -24.63
N GLY A 72 4.94 -3.04 -23.51
CA GLY A 72 4.44 -4.21 -22.78
C GLY A 72 5.48 -4.84 -21.84
N ARG A 73 6.61 -4.19 -21.59
CA ARG A 73 7.65 -4.71 -20.69
C ARG A 73 7.26 -4.44 -19.24
N VAL A 74 7.41 -5.44 -18.38
CA VAL A 74 6.99 -5.39 -16.98
C VAL A 74 8.16 -4.96 -16.10
N TYR A 75 7.94 -3.96 -15.25
CA TYR A 75 8.86 -3.44 -14.27
C TYR A 75 8.34 -3.72 -12.86
N ALA A 76 9.24 -4.00 -11.92
CA ALA A 76 8.87 -4.22 -10.52
C ALA A 76 9.91 -3.60 -9.57
N GLY A 77 9.40 -2.90 -8.55
CA GLY A 77 10.20 -2.35 -7.46
C GLY A 77 10.43 -3.40 -6.38
N LEU A 78 11.69 -3.76 -6.12
CA LEU A 78 12.05 -4.86 -5.23
C LEU A 78 12.36 -4.40 -3.81
N HIS A 79 12.43 -5.38 -2.90
CA HIS A 79 12.69 -5.11 -1.49
C HIS A 79 14.02 -4.39 -1.23
N ASP A 80 15.02 -4.66 -2.06
CA ASP A 80 16.39 -4.15 -1.92
C ASP A 80 16.62 -2.79 -2.58
N GLY A 81 15.58 -2.13 -3.10
CA GLY A 81 15.66 -0.81 -3.71
C GLY A 81 15.86 -0.82 -5.24
N ARG A 82 16.14 -2.00 -5.82
CA ARG A 82 16.25 -2.15 -7.27
C ARG A 82 14.89 -2.11 -7.95
N ILE A 83 14.85 -1.52 -9.14
CA ILE A 83 13.76 -1.72 -10.10
C ILE A 83 14.28 -2.66 -11.16
N VAL A 84 13.59 -3.79 -11.35
CA VAL A 84 13.94 -4.79 -12.35
C VAL A 84 12.94 -4.78 -13.49
N ARG A 85 13.40 -5.18 -14.68
CA ARG A 85 12.58 -5.43 -15.86
C ARG A 85 12.53 -6.93 -16.13
N VAL A 86 11.33 -7.47 -16.30
CA VAL A 86 11.09 -8.86 -16.70
C VAL A 86 11.11 -8.94 -18.23
N GLN A 87 11.96 -9.80 -18.77
CA GLN A 87 12.08 -10.04 -20.20
C GLN A 87 11.07 -11.09 -20.67
N GLU A 88 10.89 -11.24 -21.98
CA GLU A 88 9.96 -12.23 -22.57
C GLU A 88 10.29 -13.69 -22.21
N ASP A 89 11.56 -14.00 -21.94
CA ASP A 89 12.03 -15.32 -21.52
C ASP A 89 12.02 -15.52 -19.99
N ASP A 90 11.36 -14.62 -19.26
CA ASP A 90 11.26 -14.57 -17.80
C ASP A 90 12.60 -14.27 -17.08
N SER A 91 13.65 -13.89 -17.81
CA SER A 91 14.90 -13.39 -17.22
C SER A 91 14.75 -11.96 -16.68
N LEU A 92 15.58 -11.61 -15.69
CA LEU A 92 15.58 -10.29 -15.07
C LEU A 92 16.76 -9.43 -15.52
N GLU A 93 16.44 -8.18 -15.88
CA GLU A 93 17.41 -7.12 -16.05
C GLU A 93 17.25 -6.11 -14.91
N THR A 94 18.35 -5.74 -14.24
CA THR A 94 18.28 -4.60 -13.30
C THR A 94 18.24 -3.32 -14.14
N PHE A 95 17.12 -2.62 -14.08
CA PHE A 95 16.95 -1.35 -14.79
C PHE A 95 17.68 -0.23 -14.05
N VAL A 96 17.45 -0.12 -12.73
CA VAL A 96 18.10 0.86 -11.88
C VAL A 96 18.11 0.42 -10.41
N ASP A 97 18.96 1.04 -9.60
CA ASP A 97 18.90 0.99 -8.13
C ASP A 97 18.65 2.41 -7.61
N THR A 98 17.53 2.61 -6.91
CA THR A 98 17.15 3.90 -6.32
C THR A 98 17.98 4.24 -5.08
N GLY A 99 18.62 3.25 -4.46
CA GLY A 99 19.20 3.34 -3.12
C GLY A 99 18.15 3.62 -2.04
N GLY A 100 16.87 3.39 -2.34
CA GLY A 100 15.70 3.61 -1.50
C GLY A 100 14.78 2.39 -1.46
N ARG A 101 13.47 2.61 -1.49
CA ARG A 101 12.45 1.56 -1.57
C ARG A 101 11.31 2.02 -2.48
N PRO A 102 11.29 1.60 -3.76
CA PRO A 102 10.21 1.92 -4.68
C PRO A 102 8.94 1.15 -4.28
N LEU A 103 7.84 1.88 -4.07
CA LEU A 103 6.56 1.33 -3.58
C LEU A 103 5.39 1.58 -4.52
N GLY A 104 5.43 2.63 -5.34
CA GLY A 104 4.43 2.92 -6.35
C GLY A 104 5.08 3.48 -7.62
N MET A 105 4.62 3.05 -8.79
CA MET A 105 5.27 3.33 -10.05
C MET A 105 4.29 3.48 -11.22
N ASN A 106 4.53 4.48 -12.06
CA ASN A 106 3.80 4.65 -13.30
C ASN A 106 4.65 5.31 -14.38
N PHE A 107 4.41 4.97 -15.64
CA PHE A 107 5.08 5.63 -16.76
C PHE A 107 4.36 6.92 -17.12
N ASP A 108 5.11 8.01 -17.29
CA ASP A 108 4.59 9.25 -17.86
C ASP A 108 4.44 9.16 -19.39
N ALA A 109 3.89 10.21 -20.00
CA ALA A 109 3.66 10.27 -21.44
C ALA A 109 4.96 10.33 -22.28
N ASP A 110 6.08 10.72 -21.67
CA ASP A 110 7.40 10.78 -22.30
C ASP A 110 8.18 9.46 -22.17
N GLY A 111 7.61 8.49 -21.45
CA GLY A 111 8.21 7.18 -21.21
C GLY A 111 9.19 7.13 -20.05
N ASN A 112 9.22 8.17 -19.20
CA ASN A 112 9.95 8.12 -17.93
C ASN A 112 9.14 7.33 -16.90
N LEU A 113 9.84 6.55 -16.08
CA LEU A 113 9.23 5.87 -14.94
C LEU A 113 9.20 6.85 -13.76
N ILE A 114 8.00 7.24 -13.35
CA ILE A 114 7.79 8.00 -12.12
C ILE A 114 7.66 7.02 -10.97
N VAL A 115 8.35 7.30 -9.88
CA VAL A 115 8.46 6.39 -8.73
C VAL A 115 8.17 7.15 -7.44
N ALA A 116 7.23 6.63 -6.67
CA ALA A 116 7.06 6.92 -5.25
C ALA A 116 8.06 6.03 -4.49
N ASP A 117 9.13 6.63 -3.99
CA ASP A 117 10.15 5.95 -3.21
C ASP A 117 10.01 6.33 -1.73
N ALA A 118 9.86 5.31 -0.87
CA ALA A 118 9.58 5.47 0.55
C ALA A 118 10.55 6.43 1.26
N TYR A 119 11.81 6.48 0.82
CA TYR A 119 12.87 7.25 1.47
C TYR A 119 13.38 8.42 0.62
N LYS A 120 13.24 8.35 -0.71
CA LYS A 120 13.80 9.36 -1.63
C LYS A 120 12.77 10.37 -2.12
N GLY A 121 11.50 10.21 -1.77
CA GLY A 121 10.41 11.06 -2.23
C GLY A 121 9.93 10.67 -3.62
N LEU A 122 9.51 11.66 -4.40
CA LEU A 122 9.03 11.43 -5.77
C LEU A 122 10.20 11.52 -6.75
N LEU A 123 10.41 10.47 -7.55
CA LEU A 123 11.49 10.36 -8.52
C LEU A 123 10.95 10.27 -9.94
N SER A 124 11.77 10.69 -10.90
CA SER A 124 11.61 10.43 -12.33
C SER A 124 12.86 9.71 -12.82
N ILE A 125 12.67 8.64 -13.59
CA ILE A 125 13.75 7.80 -14.10
C ILE A 125 13.60 7.71 -15.61
N ASP A 126 14.58 8.22 -16.36
CA ASP A 126 14.52 8.21 -17.81
C ASP A 126 14.75 6.79 -18.40
N PRO A 127 14.49 6.55 -19.69
CA PRO A 127 14.70 5.23 -20.30
C PRO A 127 16.15 4.72 -20.29
N GLN A 128 17.13 5.57 -19.96
CA GLN A 128 18.54 5.22 -19.79
C GLN A 128 18.89 4.90 -18.33
N GLY A 129 17.94 5.03 -17.40
CA GLY A 129 18.11 4.76 -15.98
C GLY A 129 18.65 5.97 -15.18
N ALA A 130 18.65 7.17 -15.75
CA ALA A 130 19.07 8.36 -15.01
C ALA A 130 17.97 8.80 -14.03
N ILE A 131 18.30 8.84 -12.74
CA ILE A 131 17.38 9.24 -11.67
C ILE A 131 17.44 10.76 -11.48
N LYS A 132 16.26 11.39 -11.48
CA LYS A 132 16.02 12.77 -11.06
C LYS A 132 15.05 12.78 -9.89
N VAL A 133 15.42 13.43 -8.80
CA VAL A 133 14.49 13.72 -7.70
C VAL A 133 13.57 14.87 -8.13
N LEU A 134 12.26 14.66 -8.05
CA LEU A 134 11.24 15.66 -8.38
C LEU A 134 10.89 16.52 -7.17
N THR A 135 10.64 15.88 -6.02
CA THR A 135 10.31 16.56 -4.76
C THR A 135 10.53 15.64 -3.55
N THR A 136 10.85 16.24 -2.40
CA THR A 136 11.10 15.53 -1.12
C THR A 136 10.37 16.14 0.08
N GLU A 137 9.66 17.25 -0.13
CA GLU A 137 8.92 17.94 0.93
C GLU A 137 7.77 18.77 0.35
N ALA A 138 6.80 19.10 1.19
CA ALA A 138 5.74 20.05 0.90
C ALA A 138 5.42 20.84 2.17
N ASP A 139 5.13 22.14 2.03
CA ASP A 139 4.83 23.07 3.12
C ASP A 139 5.87 23.04 4.27
N GLY A 140 7.15 22.83 3.93
CA GLY A 140 8.26 22.77 4.88
C GLY A 140 8.32 21.49 5.72
N LEU A 141 7.51 20.48 5.40
CA LEU A 141 7.51 19.17 6.03
C LEU A 141 8.06 18.11 5.06
N PRO A 142 9.27 17.55 5.33
CA PRO A 142 9.82 16.45 4.56
C PRO A 142 8.89 15.25 4.49
N PHE A 143 8.91 14.53 3.38
CA PHE A 143 8.26 13.23 3.27
C PHE A 143 9.04 12.22 4.10
N ALA A 144 8.34 11.32 4.76
CA ALA A 144 8.97 10.22 5.49
C ALA A 144 8.59 8.84 4.91
N PHE A 145 7.51 8.78 4.12
CA PHE A 145 7.02 7.52 3.59
C PHE A 145 6.20 7.75 2.30
N THR A 146 6.87 8.15 1.21
CA THR A 146 6.21 8.30 -0.10
C THR A 146 5.86 6.92 -0.67
N ASP A 147 4.58 6.69 -0.99
CA ASP A 147 4.06 5.32 -1.07
C ASP A 147 3.49 4.97 -2.46
N ASP A 148 2.47 5.67 -2.93
CA ASP A 148 1.85 5.41 -4.24
C ASP A 148 1.61 6.70 -5.05
N LEU A 149 1.36 6.53 -6.36
CA LEU A 149 1.10 7.63 -7.28
C LEU A 149 0.19 7.29 -8.45
N ASP A 150 -0.40 8.34 -9.02
CA ASP A 150 -1.05 8.29 -10.32
C ASP A 150 -0.80 9.58 -11.11
N ILE A 151 -0.81 9.48 -12.44
CA ILE A 151 -0.43 10.56 -13.34
C ILE A 151 -1.65 10.97 -14.16
N ALA A 152 -2.00 12.26 -14.10
CA ALA A 152 -3.05 12.84 -14.91
C ALA A 152 -2.61 13.07 -16.36
N SER A 153 -3.58 13.22 -17.25
CA SER A 153 -3.41 13.46 -18.67
C SER A 153 -2.62 14.73 -19.00
N ASP A 154 -2.60 15.71 -18.10
CA ASP A 154 -1.80 16.94 -18.22
C ASP A 154 -0.37 16.81 -17.64
N GLY A 155 0.00 15.63 -17.13
CA GLY A 155 1.28 15.34 -16.51
C GLY A 155 1.37 15.65 -15.02
N THR A 156 0.32 16.19 -14.40
CA THR A 156 0.27 16.38 -12.94
C THR A 156 0.35 15.01 -12.25
N ILE A 157 1.26 14.87 -11.30
CA ILE A 157 1.46 13.63 -10.54
C ILE A 157 0.77 13.79 -9.19
N TYR A 158 -0.23 12.95 -8.91
CA TYR A 158 -0.85 12.84 -7.60
C TYR A 158 -0.17 11.70 -6.85
N PHE A 159 0.21 11.92 -5.61
CA PHE A 159 0.96 10.92 -4.85
C PHE A 159 0.69 11.04 -3.36
N SER A 160 1.00 9.98 -2.62
CA SER A 160 0.82 9.91 -1.18
C SER A 160 2.12 9.99 -0.42
N ASP A 161 2.05 10.61 0.76
CA ASP A 161 3.01 10.45 1.85
C ASP A 161 2.27 9.74 2.98
N ALA A 162 2.50 8.43 3.11
CA ALA A 162 1.71 7.53 3.96
C ALA A 162 1.75 7.95 5.43
N SER A 163 2.90 8.41 5.89
CA SER A 163 3.08 8.90 7.23
C SER A 163 4.15 9.97 7.25
N SER A 164 3.82 11.13 7.79
CA SER A 164 4.83 12.16 8.09
C SER A 164 5.65 11.88 9.36
N ARG A 165 5.40 10.75 10.03
CA ARG A 165 6.04 10.40 11.32
C ARG A 165 6.86 9.12 11.26
N PHE A 166 6.36 8.08 10.61
CA PHE A 166 7.00 6.76 10.57
C PHE A 166 7.54 6.50 9.17
N GLU A 167 8.73 5.91 9.08
CA GLU A 167 9.29 5.43 7.81
C GLU A 167 8.85 3.98 7.54
N GLN A 168 9.13 3.48 6.33
CA GLN A 168 8.72 2.15 5.86
C GLN A 168 8.95 0.99 6.83
N PRO A 169 10.08 0.87 7.54
CA PRO A 169 10.28 -0.26 8.44
C PRO A 169 9.31 -0.27 9.62
N ASP A 170 8.69 0.87 9.96
CA ASP A 170 7.86 1.09 11.13
C ASP A 170 6.36 1.23 10.81
N TYR A 171 5.91 0.84 9.60
CA TYR A 171 4.48 0.89 9.24
C TYR A 171 3.56 0.23 10.27
N LEU A 172 3.96 -0.92 10.85
CA LEU A 172 3.18 -1.58 11.90
C LEU A 172 3.09 -0.76 13.21
N LEU A 173 4.10 0.06 13.53
CA LEU A 173 4.00 0.99 14.66
C LEU A 173 2.97 2.07 14.35
N ASP A 174 2.92 2.57 13.12
CA ASP A 174 1.90 3.55 12.73
C ASP A 174 0.48 2.94 12.78
N LEU A 175 0.30 1.71 12.31
CA LEU A 175 -0.96 0.97 12.45
C LEU A 175 -1.39 0.90 13.92
N LEU A 176 -0.47 0.54 14.82
CA LEU A 176 -0.75 0.46 16.24
C LEU A 176 -0.99 1.84 16.86
N GLU A 177 -0.34 2.88 16.37
CA GLU A 177 -0.58 4.24 16.82
C GLU A 177 -1.97 4.73 16.39
N ALA A 178 -2.40 4.37 15.17
CA ALA A 178 -3.70 4.69 14.60
C ALA A 178 -3.99 6.21 14.61
N ARG A 179 -2.99 7.02 14.27
CA ARG A 179 -3.07 8.49 14.16
C ARG A 179 -3.02 8.95 12.68
N PRO A 180 -3.56 10.13 12.37
CA PRO A 180 -3.73 10.58 10.99
C PRO A 180 -2.51 11.37 10.48
N HIS A 181 -1.39 10.69 10.21
CA HIS A 181 -0.15 11.33 9.74
C HIS A 181 0.01 11.38 8.22
N GLY A 182 -0.94 10.81 7.47
CA GLY A 182 -0.85 10.70 6.02
C GLY A 182 -1.32 11.96 5.28
N ARG A 183 -0.79 12.13 4.06
CA ARG A 183 -1.10 13.25 3.16
C ARG A 183 -1.28 12.78 1.72
N LEU A 184 -2.21 13.41 1.01
CA LEU A 184 -2.34 13.36 -0.44
C LEU A 184 -1.78 14.65 -1.03
N LEU A 185 -0.92 14.54 -2.04
CA LEU A 185 -0.21 15.65 -2.65
C LEU A 185 -0.37 15.63 -4.17
N SER A 186 -0.07 16.78 -4.79
CA SER A 186 0.13 16.90 -6.23
C SER A 186 1.45 17.57 -6.55
N TYR A 187 2.16 17.08 -7.56
CA TYR A 187 3.35 17.68 -8.15
C TYR A 187 3.08 18.10 -9.60
N ASN A 188 3.36 19.36 -9.92
CA ASN A 188 3.28 19.87 -11.28
C ASN A 188 4.68 19.89 -11.92
N PRO A 189 4.96 19.06 -12.94
CA PRO A 189 6.30 18.99 -13.53
C PRO A 189 6.71 20.24 -14.31
N ALA A 190 5.77 21.07 -14.77
CA ALA A 190 6.06 22.29 -15.52
C ALA A 190 6.55 23.43 -14.60
N SER A 191 5.98 23.56 -13.40
CA SER A 191 6.40 24.55 -12.41
C SER A 191 7.41 24.01 -11.39
N GLY A 192 7.46 22.69 -11.19
CA GLY A 192 8.19 22.05 -10.10
C GLY A 192 7.54 22.22 -8.73
N GLU A 193 6.28 22.66 -8.67
CA GLU A 193 5.56 22.93 -7.42
C GLU A 193 4.88 21.67 -6.88
N THR A 194 5.05 21.43 -5.57
CA THR A 194 4.28 20.42 -4.81
C THR A 194 3.26 21.10 -3.92
N ARG A 195 2.02 20.59 -3.90
CA ARG A 195 0.94 21.07 -3.03
C ARG A 195 0.35 19.92 -2.21
N VAL A 196 0.07 20.18 -0.94
CA VAL A 196 -0.75 19.27 -0.12
C VAL A 196 -2.22 19.52 -0.46
N LEU A 197 -2.93 18.47 -0.90
CA LEU A 197 -4.35 18.53 -1.24
C LEU A 197 -5.23 18.13 -0.06
N LEU A 198 -4.79 17.12 0.68
CA LEU A 198 -5.47 16.61 1.86
C LEU A 198 -4.44 16.11 2.86
N ASP A 199 -4.63 16.44 4.12
CA ASP A 199 -3.84 15.93 5.24
C ASP A 199 -4.75 15.25 6.27
N GLY A 200 -4.17 14.71 7.33
CA GLY A 200 -4.95 14.06 8.38
C GLY A 200 -5.54 12.72 7.94
N LEU A 201 -4.84 11.99 7.06
CA LEU A 201 -5.23 10.67 6.57
C LEU A 201 -4.64 9.56 7.46
N TYR A 202 -5.40 8.51 7.71
CA TYR A 202 -4.93 7.35 8.48
C TYR A 202 -4.15 6.37 7.60
N PHE A 203 -2.87 6.69 7.37
CA PHE A 203 -1.94 6.00 6.47
C PHE A 203 -2.38 6.12 5.01
N ALA A 204 -1.89 7.17 4.36
CA ALA A 204 -2.21 7.51 2.97
C ALA A 204 -1.43 6.61 2.02
N ASN A 205 -2.06 5.58 1.49
CA ASN A 205 -1.39 4.57 0.68
C ASN A 205 -1.77 4.76 -0.79
N GLY A 206 -2.50 3.82 -1.39
CA GLY A 206 -2.84 3.83 -2.82
C GLY A 206 -3.49 5.12 -3.32
N VAL A 207 -3.12 5.54 -4.54
CA VAL A 207 -3.63 6.75 -5.21
C VAL A 207 -4.14 6.41 -6.60
N ALA A 208 -5.38 6.81 -6.93
CA ALA A 208 -5.90 6.63 -8.27
C ALA A 208 -6.84 7.75 -8.71
N LEU A 209 -6.61 8.26 -9.92
CA LEU A 209 -7.49 9.19 -10.59
C LEU A 209 -8.71 8.45 -11.18
N SER A 210 -9.87 9.10 -11.16
CA SER A 210 -11.05 8.67 -11.92
C SER A 210 -10.83 8.64 -13.43
N ALA A 211 -11.72 7.97 -14.17
CA ALA A 211 -11.63 7.84 -15.62
C ALA A 211 -11.61 9.21 -16.33
N ASN A 212 -12.38 10.17 -15.82
CA ASN A 212 -12.46 11.54 -16.36
C ASN A 212 -11.55 12.55 -15.61
N GLU A 213 -10.77 12.08 -14.64
CA GLU A 213 -9.95 12.92 -13.76
C GLU A 213 -10.78 14.01 -13.05
N ASP A 214 -12.02 13.69 -12.69
CA ASP A 214 -12.93 14.57 -11.94
C ASP A 214 -12.59 14.57 -10.45
N PHE A 215 -12.00 13.48 -9.99
CA PHE A 215 -11.52 13.27 -8.62
C PHE A 215 -10.33 12.31 -8.60
N VAL A 216 -9.61 12.33 -7.48
CA VAL A 216 -8.55 11.38 -7.11
C VAL A 216 -8.95 10.67 -5.82
N LEU A 217 -8.67 9.38 -5.74
CA LEU A 217 -8.85 8.53 -4.57
C LEU A 217 -7.53 8.39 -3.82
N VAL A 218 -7.63 8.31 -2.49
CA VAL A 218 -6.51 7.95 -1.61
C VAL A 218 -7.00 6.98 -0.54
N ASN A 219 -6.25 5.92 -0.31
CA ASN A 219 -6.55 4.97 0.75
C ASN A 219 -6.29 5.56 2.13
N GLU A 220 -7.11 5.15 3.09
CA GLU A 220 -6.76 5.23 4.51
C GLU A 220 -6.70 3.80 5.04
N THR A 221 -5.53 3.18 4.86
CA THR A 221 -5.29 1.76 5.15
C THR A 221 -5.78 1.38 6.53
N TYR A 222 -5.49 2.20 7.53
CA TYR A 222 -5.82 1.90 8.93
C TYR A 222 -7.25 2.26 9.32
N ARG A 223 -8.09 2.64 8.35
CA ARG A 223 -9.52 2.90 8.53
C ARG A 223 -10.42 2.04 7.67
N TYR A 224 -9.88 1.05 6.94
CA TYR A 224 -10.66 0.20 6.04
C TYR A 224 -11.49 1.02 5.04
N ARG A 225 -10.95 2.13 4.53
CA ARG A 225 -11.72 3.05 3.68
C ARG A 225 -10.87 3.70 2.61
N ILE A 226 -11.56 4.27 1.63
CA ILE A 226 -10.98 5.08 0.57
C ILE A 226 -11.66 6.45 0.60
N THR A 227 -10.85 7.50 0.57
CA THR A 227 -11.30 8.89 0.56
C THR A 227 -11.16 9.46 -0.85
N ARG A 228 -12.16 10.23 -1.29
CA ARG A 228 -12.20 10.89 -2.59
C ARG A 228 -11.95 12.38 -2.41
N TYR A 229 -11.03 12.94 -3.18
CA TYR A 229 -10.78 14.39 -3.29
C TYR A 229 -11.17 14.89 -4.68
N TRP A 230 -12.04 15.89 -4.74
CA TRP A 230 -12.61 16.41 -5.98
C TRP A 230 -11.66 17.39 -6.67
N LEU A 231 -11.35 17.12 -7.95
CA LEU A 231 -10.45 17.92 -8.79
C LEU A 231 -11.21 18.89 -9.70
N LYS A 232 -12.47 18.55 -10.04
CA LYS A 232 -13.32 19.32 -10.97
C LYS A 232 -14.75 19.47 -10.40
N GLY A 233 -15.52 20.34 -11.05
CA GLY A 233 -16.94 20.56 -10.74
C GLY A 233 -17.18 21.37 -9.46
N ASP A 234 -18.44 21.40 -9.00
CA ASP A 234 -18.90 22.25 -7.88
C ASP A 234 -18.27 21.90 -6.52
N LYS A 235 -17.70 20.69 -6.40
CA LYS A 235 -17.06 20.18 -5.19
C LYS A 235 -15.54 20.34 -5.19
N VAL A 236 -14.94 20.97 -6.20
CA VAL A 236 -13.47 21.10 -6.30
C VAL A 236 -12.83 21.54 -4.98
N GLY A 237 -11.78 20.83 -4.56
CA GLY A 237 -11.09 21.07 -3.30
C GLY A 237 -11.75 20.45 -2.05
N GLN A 238 -12.93 19.85 -2.19
CA GLN A 238 -13.60 19.12 -1.10
C GLN A 238 -13.27 17.63 -1.18
N HIS A 239 -13.54 16.92 -0.08
CA HIS A 239 -13.41 15.46 -0.02
C HIS A 239 -14.63 14.81 0.66
N ASP A 240 -14.87 13.55 0.33
CA ASP A 240 -15.85 12.68 0.98
C ASP A 240 -15.35 11.23 1.02
N ILE A 241 -16.02 10.38 1.81
CA ILE A 241 -15.69 8.95 1.84
C ILE A 241 -16.28 8.28 0.60
N PHE A 242 -15.40 7.66 -0.20
CA PHE A 242 -15.78 6.96 -1.43
C PHE A 242 -16.40 5.60 -1.12
N ILE A 243 -15.73 4.84 -0.26
CA ILE A 243 -16.20 3.57 0.29
C ILE A 243 -15.61 3.42 1.70
N ASP A 244 -16.38 2.85 2.61
CA ASP A 244 -15.98 2.59 4.00
C ASP A 244 -16.17 1.10 4.35
N ASN A 245 -15.63 0.68 5.50
CA ASN A 245 -15.79 -0.66 6.06
C ASN A 245 -15.38 -1.80 5.12
N LEU A 246 -14.24 -1.64 4.44
CA LEU A 246 -13.67 -2.64 3.53
C LEU A 246 -13.40 -4.00 4.23
N PRO A 247 -13.40 -5.11 3.46
CA PRO A 247 -13.18 -6.46 3.97
C PRO A 247 -11.71 -6.77 4.33
N GLY A 248 -10.80 -5.80 4.20
CA GLY A 248 -9.38 -5.89 4.50
C GLY A 248 -8.76 -4.49 4.56
N LEU A 249 -7.49 -4.41 4.95
CA LEU A 249 -6.71 -3.17 4.89
C LEU A 249 -6.44 -2.84 3.41
N PRO A 250 -6.92 -1.69 2.87
CA PRO A 250 -6.59 -1.32 1.49
C PRO A 250 -5.12 -0.93 1.37
N ASP A 251 -4.47 -1.50 0.37
CA ASP A 251 -3.12 -1.16 -0.08
C ASP A 251 -3.22 -0.57 -1.50
N ASN A 252 -2.14 -0.45 -2.28
CA ASN A 252 -2.13 0.27 -3.56
C ASN A 252 -3.37 -0.02 -4.44
N LEU A 253 -3.89 1.06 -5.05
CA LEU A 253 -5.07 0.99 -5.91
C LEU A 253 -4.81 1.67 -7.26
N GLN A 254 -5.38 1.12 -8.33
CA GLN A 254 -5.23 1.72 -9.65
C GLN A 254 -6.55 1.69 -10.42
N GLY A 255 -6.88 2.81 -11.06
CA GLY A 255 -7.96 2.90 -12.03
C GLY A 255 -7.58 2.30 -13.39
N ASP A 256 -8.52 1.65 -14.05
CA ASP A 256 -8.36 1.13 -15.43
C ASP A 256 -8.64 2.18 -16.53
N ARG A 257 -8.92 3.43 -16.14
CA ARG A 257 -9.39 4.54 -17.00
C ARG A 257 -10.71 4.26 -17.76
N LYS A 258 -11.44 3.22 -17.36
CA LYS A 258 -12.74 2.80 -17.93
C LYS A 258 -13.84 2.71 -16.87
N GLY A 259 -13.58 3.20 -15.67
CA GLY A 259 -14.54 3.30 -14.57
C GLY A 259 -14.45 2.18 -13.53
N THR A 260 -13.37 1.40 -13.55
CA THR A 260 -13.07 0.40 -12.51
C THR A 260 -11.80 0.80 -11.75
N PHE A 261 -11.83 0.69 -10.43
CA PHE A 261 -10.66 0.75 -9.58
C PHE A 261 -10.35 -0.62 -9.02
N TRP A 262 -9.12 -1.09 -9.18
CA TRP A 262 -8.63 -2.30 -8.55
C TRP A 262 -7.89 -1.96 -7.27
N VAL A 263 -8.27 -2.60 -6.16
CA VAL A 263 -7.73 -2.34 -4.83
C VAL A 263 -7.11 -3.62 -4.29
N ALA A 264 -5.84 -3.54 -3.91
CA ALA A 264 -5.14 -4.63 -3.24
C ALA A 264 -5.55 -4.72 -1.77
N LEU A 265 -5.66 -5.95 -1.25
CA LEU A 265 -5.93 -6.23 0.15
C LEU A 265 -4.91 -7.27 0.64
N PRO A 266 -3.86 -6.87 1.38
CA PRO A 266 -2.77 -7.78 1.72
C PRO A 266 -3.22 -8.94 2.61
N THR A 267 -4.27 -8.70 3.42
CA THR A 267 -4.92 -9.72 4.24
C THR A 267 -6.40 -9.40 4.40
N PRO A 268 -7.28 -10.42 4.45
CA PRO A 268 -8.64 -10.26 4.96
C PRO A 268 -8.64 -9.67 6.38
N ARG A 269 -9.71 -8.97 6.71
CA ARG A 269 -9.90 -8.33 8.01
C ARG A 269 -10.03 -9.37 9.13
N LYS A 270 -9.36 -9.12 10.25
CA LYS A 270 -9.32 -10.03 11.39
C LYS A 270 -9.92 -9.38 12.63
N ALA A 271 -10.79 -10.12 13.32
CA ALA A 271 -11.46 -9.62 14.54
C ALA A 271 -10.50 -9.33 15.71
N ASP A 272 -9.34 -10.00 15.76
CA ASP A 272 -8.29 -9.76 16.76
C ASP A 272 -7.61 -8.38 16.57
N ALA A 273 -7.40 -7.96 15.32
CA ALA A 273 -6.91 -6.62 14.99
C ALA A 273 -7.92 -5.55 15.43
N ASP A 274 -9.20 -5.70 15.09
CA ASP A 274 -10.27 -4.79 15.52
C ASP A 274 -10.34 -4.67 17.05
N PHE A 275 -10.23 -5.80 17.77
CA PHE A 275 -10.18 -5.79 19.22
C PHE A 275 -8.97 -5.02 19.75
N LEU A 276 -7.79 -5.24 19.18
CA LEU A 276 -6.57 -4.55 19.58
C LEU A 276 -6.68 -3.02 19.36
N HIS A 277 -7.28 -2.56 18.26
CA HIS A 277 -7.47 -1.14 17.96
C HIS A 277 -8.33 -0.38 18.99
N ARG A 278 -9.28 -1.06 19.65
CA ARG A 278 -10.08 -0.48 20.73
C ARG A 278 -9.29 -0.21 22.02
N HIS A 279 -8.11 -0.80 22.18
CA HIS A 279 -7.38 -0.80 23.45
C HIS A 279 -5.99 -0.16 23.34
N PRO A 280 -5.89 1.19 23.46
CA PRO A 280 -4.62 1.93 23.43
C PRO A 280 -3.52 1.34 24.31
N TRP A 281 -3.86 0.96 25.54
CA TRP A 281 -2.89 0.40 26.48
C TRP A 281 -2.28 -0.91 25.98
N LEU A 282 -3.08 -1.80 25.37
CA LEU A 282 -2.59 -3.06 24.80
C LEU A 282 -1.67 -2.80 23.60
N LYS A 283 -2.04 -1.87 22.72
CA LYS A 283 -1.18 -1.44 21.60
C LYS A 283 0.16 -0.90 22.09
N ALA A 284 0.12 -0.05 23.13
CA ALA A 284 1.31 0.51 23.73
C ALA A 284 2.24 -0.55 24.35
N GLN A 285 1.70 -1.64 24.92
CA GLN A 285 2.52 -2.75 25.42
C GLN A 285 3.06 -3.63 24.29
N LEU A 286 2.23 -3.95 23.29
CA LEU A 286 2.65 -4.74 22.13
C LEU A 286 3.81 -4.08 21.38
N ALA A 287 3.75 -2.76 21.20
CA ALA A 287 4.79 -1.97 20.53
C ALA A 287 6.15 -2.00 21.23
N LYS A 288 6.23 -2.40 22.51
CA LYS A 288 7.49 -2.58 23.24
C LYS A 288 8.11 -3.96 23.04
N LEU A 289 7.34 -4.92 22.53
CA LEU A 289 7.79 -6.29 22.35
C LEU A 289 8.56 -6.43 21.03
N PRO A 290 9.48 -7.40 20.92
CA PRO A 290 10.11 -7.73 19.65
C PRO A 290 9.08 -8.02 18.56
N ARG A 291 9.29 -7.48 17.34
CA ARG A 291 8.38 -7.61 16.19
C ARG A 291 7.99 -9.05 15.84
N ALA A 292 8.86 -10.02 16.15
CA ALA A 292 8.57 -11.44 15.96
C ALA A 292 7.34 -11.94 16.73
N LEU A 293 6.92 -11.23 17.79
CA LEU A 293 5.75 -11.54 18.62
C LEU A 293 4.48 -10.81 18.17
N TRP A 294 4.56 -9.94 17.16
CA TRP A 294 3.40 -9.19 16.69
C TRP A 294 2.47 -10.07 15.84
N PRO A 295 1.16 -9.73 15.76
CA PRO A 295 0.24 -10.40 14.86
C PRO A 295 0.78 -10.39 13.43
N LYS A 296 0.70 -11.54 12.76
CA LYS A 296 1.13 -11.70 11.37
C LYS A 296 -0.08 -11.76 10.46
N ALA A 297 0.08 -11.27 9.24
CA ALA A 297 -0.87 -11.51 8.18
C ALA A 297 -1.07 -13.02 7.96
N ILE A 298 -2.29 -13.38 7.59
CA ILE A 298 -2.59 -14.75 7.17
C ILE A 298 -2.16 -14.92 5.71
N PRO A 299 -1.61 -16.08 5.32
CA PRO A 299 -1.39 -16.38 3.91
C PRO A 299 -2.73 -16.36 3.17
N TYR A 300 -2.94 -15.33 2.34
CA TYR A 300 -4.16 -15.14 1.56
C TYR A 300 -3.87 -14.14 0.44
N GLY A 301 -4.38 -14.39 -0.78
CA GLY A 301 -4.37 -13.41 -1.87
C GLY A 301 -5.74 -12.75 -1.96
N PHE A 302 -5.81 -11.41 -1.97
CA PHE A 302 -7.09 -10.72 -2.01
C PHE A 302 -6.98 -9.40 -2.77
N ALA A 303 -7.91 -9.20 -3.70
CA ALA A 303 -8.12 -7.93 -4.40
C ALA A 303 -9.61 -7.75 -4.66
N ILE A 304 -10.05 -6.50 -4.77
CA ILE A 304 -11.42 -6.15 -5.15
C ILE A 304 -11.42 -5.17 -6.31
N ALA A 305 -12.51 -5.16 -7.06
CA ALA A 305 -12.81 -4.13 -8.05
C ALA A 305 -13.97 -3.26 -7.56
N LEU A 306 -13.81 -1.95 -7.67
CA LEU A 306 -14.82 -0.94 -7.38
C LEU A 306 -15.27 -0.25 -8.66
N ASP A 307 -16.54 0.09 -8.77
CA ASP A 307 -17.01 1.05 -9.78
C ASP A 307 -16.76 2.51 -9.34
N GLU A 308 -17.01 3.47 -10.24
CA GLU A 308 -16.91 4.92 -9.99
C GLU A 308 -17.87 5.46 -8.91
N GLN A 309 -18.80 4.63 -8.41
CA GLN A 309 -19.73 4.99 -7.34
C GLN A 309 -19.29 4.41 -5.99
N GLY A 310 -18.21 3.64 -5.95
CA GLY A 310 -17.70 3.02 -4.73
C GLY A 310 -18.40 1.70 -4.40
N ASN A 311 -19.08 1.05 -5.35
CA ASN A 311 -19.62 -0.29 -5.13
C ASN A 311 -18.58 -1.34 -5.45
N ILE A 312 -18.48 -2.38 -4.61
CA ILE A 312 -17.68 -3.56 -4.92
C ILE A 312 -18.40 -4.36 -5.99
N VAL A 313 -17.78 -4.51 -7.16
CA VAL A 313 -18.36 -5.22 -8.32
C VAL A 313 -17.73 -6.58 -8.56
N ARG A 314 -16.53 -6.83 -8.02
CA ARG A 314 -15.83 -8.11 -8.14
C ARG A 314 -14.83 -8.30 -7.00
N SER A 315 -14.57 -9.54 -6.64
CA SER A 315 -13.46 -9.91 -5.76
C SER A 315 -12.63 -11.06 -6.34
N LEU A 316 -11.32 -11.00 -6.12
CA LEU A 316 -10.35 -11.98 -6.57
C LEU A 316 -9.61 -12.53 -5.35
N HIS A 317 -9.52 -13.85 -5.28
CA HIS A 317 -9.01 -14.52 -4.09
C HIS A 317 -8.04 -15.65 -4.47
N ASP A 318 -7.06 -15.88 -3.59
CA ASP A 318 -6.35 -17.14 -3.42
C ASP A 318 -6.52 -17.53 -1.95
N THR A 319 -7.47 -18.44 -1.67
CA THR A 319 -7.83 -18.81 -0.30
C THR A 319 -6.75 -19.61 0.41
N SER A 320 -5.86 -20.24 -0.36
CA SER A 320 -4.73 -21.00 0.17
C SER A 320 -3.55 -20.11 0.53
N GLY A 321 -3.42 -18.95 -0.14
CA GLY A 321 -2.26 -18.07 -0.07
C GLY A 321 -0.97 -18.73 -0.56
N THR A 322 -1.05 -19.79 -1.37
CA THR A 322 0.12 -20.55 -1.84
C THR A 322 0.61 -20.09 -3.22
N HIS A 323 -0.26 -19.47 -4.02
CA HIS A 323 0.05 -19.01 -5.37
C HIS A 323 0.39 -17.52 -5.35
N LEU A 324 -0.59 -16.69 -4.97
CA LEU A 324 -0.44 -15.27 -4.70
C LEU A 324 -0.96 -14.98 -3.28
N ARG A 325 -0.15 -14.31 -2.47
CA ARG A 325 -0.50 -13.89 -1.11
C ARG A 325 0.03 -12.51 -0.84
N MET A 326 -0.47 -11.83 0.20
CA MET A 326 0.05 -10.51 0.58
C MET A 326 0.08 -9.59 -0.65
N VAL A 327 -1.04 -9.55 -1.39
CA VAL A 327 -1.18 -8.73 -2.59
C VAL A 327 -1.25 -7.28 -2.12
N THR A 328 -0.30 -6.47 -2.57
CA THR A 328 -0.15 -5.06 -2.17
C THR A 328 -0.42 -4.09 -3.31
N SER A 329 -0.41 -4.56 -4.56
CA SER A 329 -0.76 -3.76 -5.73
C SER A 329 -1.52 -4.58 -6.78
N VAL A 330 -2.38 -3.91 -7.55
CA VAL A 330 -3.08 -4.47 -8.71
C VAL A 330 -3.05 -3.47 -9.86
N LYS A 331 -2.23 -3.75 -10.88
CA LYS A 331 -2.06 -2.88 -12.05
C LYS A 331 -2.88 -3.38 -13.25
N PRO A 332 -3.96 -2.70 -13.65
CA PRO A 332 -4.68 -3.03 -14.88
C PRO A 332 -3.92 -2.54 -16.12
N VAL A 333 -3.68 -3.44 -17.08
CA VAL A 333 -3.03 -3.12 -18.35
C VAL A 333 -3.69 -3.95 -19.47
N GLY A 334 -4.47 -3.28 -20.32
CA GLY A 334 -5.25 -3.95 -21.36
C GLY A 334 -6.25 -4.95 -20.75
N ASP A 335 -6.13 -6.22 -21.14
CA ASP A 335 -6.95 -7.33 -20.64
C ASP A 335 -6.26 -8.13 -19.52
N TYR A 336 -5.23 -7.55 -18.89
CA TYR A 336 -4.47 -8.20 -17.82
C TYR A 336 -4.44 -7.35 -16.54
N LEU A 337 -4.33 -8.05 -15.42
CA LEU A 337 -3.98 -7.50 -14.11
C LEU A 337 -2.61 -8.03 -13.70
N TYR A 338 -1.76 -7.14 -13.21
CA TYR A 338 -0.47 -7.49 -12.62
C TYR A 338 -0.52 -7.28 -11.11
N PHE A 339 0.07 -8.21 -10.35
CA PHE A 339 -0.01 -8.24 -8.89
C PHE A 339 1.38 -8.21 -8.27
N GLY A 340 1.61 -7.21 -7.42
CA GLY A 340 2.78 -7.11 -6.56
C GLY A 340 2.53 -7.57 -5.13
N SER A 341 3.59 -7.60 -4.33
CA SER A 341 3.62 -8.06 -2.94
C SER A 341 4.92 -7.65 -2.23
N LEU A 342 4.85 -7.36 -0.93
CA LEU A 342 6.02 -7.15 -0.07
C LEU A 342 6.84 -8.42 0.19
N ASP A 343 6.24 -9.60 0.06
CA ASP A 343 6.77 -10.87 0.60
C ASP A 343 6.91 -11.98 -0.44
N ASN A 344 6.35 -11.82 -1.64
CA ASN A 344 6.44 -12.86 -2.66
C ASN A 344 7.78 -12.86 -3.40
N ASP A 345 8.12 -14.03 -3.94
CA ASP A 345 9.22 -14.25 -4.88
C ASP A 345 8.73 -14.33 -6.33
N ARG A 346 7.63 -13.65 -6.67
CA ARG A 346 6.99 -13.69 -8.00
C ARG A 346 6.08 -12.50 -8.22
N ILE A 347 5.83 -12.17 -9.47
CA ILE A 347 4.81 -11.21 -9.91
C ILE A 347 3.63 -12.03 -10.49
N GLY A 348 2.40 -11.71 -10.09
CA GLY A 348 1.21 -12.32 -10.67
C GLY A 348 0.79 -11.62 -11.96
N LYS A 349 0.37 -12.37 -12.98
CA LYS A 349 -0.28 -11.83 -14.18
C LYS A 349 -1.55 -12.61 -14.48
N LEU A 350 -2.71 -11.98 -14.37
CA LEU A 350 -4.02 -12.62 -14.58
C LEU A 350 -4.71 -11.99 -15.78
N GLN A 351 -5.16 -12.81 -16.73
CA GLN A 351 -6.05 -12.35 -17.78
C GLN A 351 -7.46 -12.13 -17.22
N ILE A 352 -8.04 -10.96 -17.51
CA ILE A 352 -9.43 -10.64 -17.19
C ILE A 352 -10.29 -10.74 -18.45
N HIS A 353 -11.47 -11.36 -18.29
CA HIS A 353 -12.52 -11.46 -19.30
C HIS A 353 -13.70 -10.57 -18.93
#